data_AF-A0A7K1SQL2-F1
#
_entry.id   AF-A0A7K1SQL2-F1
#
_cell.length_a   1.000
_cell.length_b   1.000
_cell.length_c   1.000
_cell.angle_alpha   90.00
_cell.angle_beta   90.00
_cell.angle_gamma   90.00
#
_symmetry.space_group_name_H-M   'P 1'
#
loop_
_entity.id
_entity.type
_entity.pdbx_description
1 polymer ?
#
loop_
_entity_poly.entity_id
_entity_poly.type
_entity_poly.pdbx_seq_one_letter_code
_entity_poly.pdbx_strand_id
1 'polypeptide(L)'
;MLTVTAPNLSFDVPSEWNEVTLRQFLDLEERKEFTDEGNPFYPIRTALECFCSDKTMLYQLEAGEEQRLTDRLPYLREAPIFIKLITPEPIAGVMPPKELGACTLLQKWTIEQFMSEFEDEEKEITYLSLSVQVLSVYLYPLLTGKILLDAGQLDEINEQIEALPVTQAVPLAAFFLSNFRSSTSSGATTFVIKFPKQPPKNWLKRLYQNCRQRFIFSTGFFARWVNRND
;
A
#
# COMPACT_ATOMS: atom_id res chain seq x y z
N MET A 1 -8.31 -21.93 5.04
CA MET A 1 -7.26 -21.94 6.07
C MET A 1 -6.99 -23.39 6.41
N LEU A 2 -5.74 -23.82 6.32
CA LEU A 2 -5.30 -25.19 6.59
C LEU A 2 -4.67 -25.25 7.98
N THR A 3 -5.30 -26.00 8.89
CA THR A 3 -4.73 -26.30 10.21
C THR A 3 -3.85 -27.55 10.12
N VAL A 4 -2.58 -27.41 10.46
CA VAL A 4 -1.62 -28.50 10.56
C VAL A 4 -1.59 -28.97 12.01
N THR A 5 -2.07 -30.19 12.26
CA THR A 5 -2.09 -30.78 13.60
C THR A 5 -1.20 -32.02 13.68
N ALA A 6 -0.31 -32.04 14.67
CA ALA A 6 0.47 -33.21 15.08
C ALA A 6 0.30 -33.41 16.60
N PRO A 7 0.75 -34.53 17.20
CA PRO A 7 0.44 -34.88 18.59
C PRO A 7 0.75 -33.79 19.63
N ASN A 8 1.77 -32.95 19.38
CA ASN A 8 2.16 -31.84 20.25
C ASN A 8 2.21 -30.49 19.50
N LEU A 9 1.60 -30.40 18.32
CA LEU A 9 1.75 -29.25 17.42
C LEU A 9 0.43 -28.85 16.79
N SER A 10 0.12 -27.56 16.76
CA SER A 10 -0.98 -27.03 15.97
C SER A 10 -0.62 -25.65 15.46
N PHE A 11 -0.67 -25.45 14.15
CA PHE A 11 -0.51 -24.14 13.54
C PHE A 11 -1.36 -24.03 12.27
N ASP A 12 -1.65 -22.81 11.88
CA ASP A 12 -2.45 -22.54 10.69
C ASP A 12 -1.61 -21.95 9.57
N VAL A 13 -1.96 -22.32 8.34
CA VAL A 13 -1.37 -21.83 7.09
C VAL A 13 -2.51 -21.47 6.13
N PRO A 14 -2.38 -20.43 5.30
CA PRO A 14 -3.28 -20.17 4.20
C PRO A 14 -3.42 -21.42 3.29
N SER A 15 -4.64 -21.75 2.86
CA SER A 15 -4.86 -22.81 1.88
C SER A 15 -4.89 -22.30 0.44
N GLU A 16 -5.00 -20.99 0.27
CA GLU A 16 -5.08 -20.30 -1.02
C GLU A 16 -4.57 -18.87 -0.94
N TRP A 17 -4.26 -18.26 -2.10
CA TRP A 17 -3.76 -16.88 -2.17
C TRP A 17 -4.72 -15.82 -1.64
N ASN A 18 -6.03 -16.07 -1.61
CA ASN A 18 -7.01 -15.13 -1.05
C ASN A 18 -6.91 -14.99 0.48
N GLU A 19 -6.26 -15.94 1.14
CA GLU A 19 -6.07 -15.93 2.59
C GLU A 19 -4.70 -15.34 2.98
N VAL A 20 -3.80 -15.17 2.01
CA VAL A 20 -2.49 -14.56 2.24
C VAL A 20 -2.66 -13.05 2.36
N THR A 21 -2.18 -12.49 3.46
CA THR A 21 -2.20 -11.04 3.68
C THR A 21 -1.11 -10.34 2.87
N LEU A 22 -1.29 -9.05 2.60
CA LEU A 22 -0.31 -8.23 1.89
C LEU A 22 1.05 -8.27 2.61
N ARG A 23 1.05 -8.13 3.94
CA ARG A 23 2.29 -8.21 4.74
C ARG A 23 3.02 -9.53 4.55
N GLN A 24 2.32 -10.65 4.69
CA GLN A 24 2.91 -11.98 4.52
C GLN A 24 3.50 -12.16 3.12
N PHE A 25 2.86 -11.58 2.10
CA PHE A 25 3.37 -11.61 0.74
C PHE A 25 4.61 -10.74 0.55
N LEU A 26 4.64 -9.52 1.12
CA LEU A 26 5.82 -8.65 1.08
C LEU A 26 7.01 -9.29 1.80
N ASP A 27 6.79 -9.87 2.98
CA ASP A 27 7.81 -10.62 3.72
C ASP A 27 8.37 -11.80 2.90
N LEU A 28 7.54 -12.45 2.08
CA LEU A 28 7.96 -13.52 1.18
C LEU A 28 8.78 -12.99 -0.01
N GLU A 29 8.38 -11.86 -0.59
CA GLU A 29 9.09 -11.20 -1.69
C GLU A 29 10.49 -10.72 -1.31
N GLU A 30 10.67 -10.23 -0.08
CA GLU A 30 11.99 -9.82 0.43
C GLU A 30 12.95 -10.99 0.61
N ARG A 31 12.42 -12.20 0.81
CA ARG A 31 13.18 -13.43 1.06
C ARG A 31 13.21 -14.36 -0.15
N LYS A 32 12.79 -13.87 -1.32
CA LYS A 32 12.84 -14.67 -2.54
C LYS A 32 14.29 -14.98 -2.91
N GLU A 33 14.51 -16.20 -3.34
CA GLU A 33 15.79 -16.62 -3.87
C GLU A 33 15.71 -16.64 -5.39
N PHE A 34 16.86 -16.59 -6.06
CA PHE A 34 16.95 -16.63 -7.51
C PHE A 34 17.66 -17.91 -7.93
N THR A 35 17.12 -18.59 -8.93
CA THR A 35 17.82 -19.70 -9.57
C THR A 35 19.04 -19.17 -10.33
N ASP A 36 19.94 -20.07 -10.74
CA ASP A 36 21.09 -19.72 -11.59
C ASP A 36 20.67 -19.05 -12.92
N GLU A 37 19.43 -19.25 -13.35
CA GLU A 37 18.81 -18.65 -14.53
C GLU A 37 18.19 -17.26 -14.26
N GLY A 38 18.26 -16.77 -13.02
CA GLY A 38 17.67 -15.50 -12.60
C GLY A 38 16.15 -15.56 -12.36
N ASN A 39 15.55 -16.75 -12.34
CA ASN A 39 14.12 -16.90 -12.07
C ASN A 39 13.87 -16.86 -10.55
N PRO A 40 12.92 -16.05 -10.06
CA PRO A 40 12.59 -16.02 -8.64
C PRO A 40 11.94 -17.35 -8.24
N PHE A 41 12.38 -17.90 -7.11
CA PHE A 41 11.76 -19.07 -6.48
C PHE A 41 11.63 -18.85 -4.97
N TYR A 42 10.61 -19.49 -4.38
CA TYR A 42 10.34 -19.41 -2.95
C TYR A 42 10.59 -20.78 -2.33
N PRO A 43 11.65 -20.94 -1.52
CA PRO A 43 11.83 -22.16 -0.75
C PRO A 43 10.61 -22.41 0.14
N ILE A 44 10.12 -23.66 0.18
CA ILE A 44 8.90 -24.03 0.92
C ILE A 44 8.99 -23.60 2.38
N ARG A 45 10.15 -23.81 3.01
CA ARG A 45 10.38 -23.42 4.40
C ARG A 45 10.27 -21.92 4.59
N THR A 46 10.82 -21.12 3.67
CA THR A 46 10.69 -19.66 3.69
C THR A 46 9.22 -19.23 3.56
N ALA A 47 8.47 -19.85 2.64
CA ALA A 47 7.04 -19.60 2.50
C ALA A 47 6.26 -19.93 3.78
N LEU A 48 6.51 -21.10 4.38
CA LEU A 48 5.87 -21.51 5.64
C LEU A 48 6.25 -20.58 6.79
N GLU A 49 7.49 -20.10 6.86
CA GLU A 49 7.91 -19.12 7.88
C GLU A 49 7.18 -17.78 7.75
N CYS A 50 6.85 -17.35 6.53
CA CYS A 50 6.07 -16.12 6.31
C CYS A 50 4.58 -16.33 6.61
N PHE A 51 4.04 -17.52 6.37
CA PHE A 51 2.60 -17.77 6.42
C PHE A 51 2.08 -18.38 7.72
N CYS A 52 2.93 -19.08 8.45
CA CYS A 52 2.54 -19.80 9.67
C CYS A 52 2.06 -18.84 10.75
N SER A 53 0.97 -19.21 11.44
CA SER A 53 0.48 -18.50 12.62
C SER A 53 1.48 -18.53 13.78
N ASP A 54 2.31 -19.58 13.90
CA ASP A 54 3.32 -19.74 14.94
C ASP A 54 4.63 -20.33 14.39
N LYS A 55 5.65 -19.47 14.25
CA LYS A 55 6.98 -19.85 13.76
C LYS A 55 7.69 -20.85 14.69
N THR A 56 7.43 -20.78 15.99
CA THR A 56 8.09 -21.69 16.95
C THR A 56 7.61 -23.12 16.77
N MET A 57 6.34 -23.29 16.40
CA MET A 57 5.75 -24.59 16.08
C MET A 57 6.27 -25.13 14.75
N LEU A 58 6.45 -24.26 13.75
CA LEU A 58 7.05 -24.67 12.48
C LEU A 58 8.44 -25.28 12.67
N TYR A 59 9.27 -24.73 13.56
CA TYR A 59 10.62 -25.27 13.83
C TYR A 59 10.65 -26.64 14.52
N GLN A 60 9.53 -27.06 15.10
CA GLN A 60 9.39 -28.39 15.72
C GLN A 60 8.91 -29.45 14.73
N LEU A 61 8.55 -29.04 13.51
CA LEU A 61 8.12 -29.96 12.45
C LEU A 61 9.28 -30.84 11.99
N GLU A 62 9.06 -32.15 11.89
CA GLU A 62 10.10 -33.10 11.49
C GLU A 62 10.51 -32.92 10.01
N ALA A 63 11.79 -33.19 9.72
CA ALA A 63 12.30 -33.15 8.36
C ALA A 63 11.56 -34.15 7.46
N GLY A 64 10.94 -33.65 6.39
CA GLY A 64 10.16 -34.45 5.43
C GLY A 64 8.63 -34.29 5.55
N GLU A 65 8.12 -33.80 6.68
CA GLU A 65 6.70 -33.41 6.80
C GLU A 65 6.41 -32.13 5.99
N GLU A 66 7.40 -31.23 5.89
CA GLU A 66 7.36 -30.05 5.01
C GLU A 66 7.02 -30.41 3.55
N GLN A 67 7.59 -31.52 3.04
CA GLN A 67 7.34 -32.01 1.69
C GLN A 67 5.87 -32.44 1.51
N ARG A 68 5.29 -33.11 2.52
CA ARG A 68 3.89 -33.53 2.51
C ARG A 68 2.93 -32.34 2.59
N LEU A 69 3.29 -31.30 3.35
CA LEU A 69 2.55 -30.05 3.37
C LEU A 69 2.56 -29.36 2.00
N THR A 70 3.68 -29.45 1.28
CA THR A 70 3.79 -28.87 -0.07
C THR A 70 2.76 -29.46 -1.03
N ASP A 71 2.50 -30.77 -0.98
CA ASP A 71 1.48 -31.40 -1.81
C ASP A 71 0.05 -30.94 -1.48
N ARG A 72 -0.15 -30.38 -0.28
CA ARG A 72 -1.41 -29.79 0.18
C ARG A 72 -1.50 -28.28 -0.07
N LEU A 73 -0.40 -27.64 -0.45
CA LEU A 73 -0.30 -26.20 -0.73
C LEU A 73 0.09 -25.95 -2.20
N PRO A 74 -0.68 -26.46 -3.18
CA PRO A 74 -0.32 -26.37 -4.59
C PRO A 74 -0.23 -24.92 -5.09
N TYR A 75 -0.96 -23.99 -4.45
CA TYR A 75 -0.95 -22.57 -4.80
C TYR A 75 0.44 -21.92 -4.64
N LEU A 76 1.32 -22.47 -3.80
CA LEU A 76 2.70 -21.98 -3.65
C LEU A 76 3.57 -22.27 -4.88
N ARG A 77 3.21 -23.28 -5.68
CA ARG A 77 3.94 -23.65 -6.91
C ARG A 77 3.59 -22.74 -8.08
N GLU A 78 2.45 -22.04 -8.00
CA GLU A 78 1.96 -21.14 -9.04
C GLU A 78 1.83 -19.72 -8.47
N ALA A 79 2.85 -18.89 -8.69
CA ALA A 79 2.77 -17.47 -8.35
C ALA A 79 1.67 -16.82 -9.21
N PRO A 80 0.60 -16.28 -8.59
CA PRO A 80 -0.53 -15.76 -9.32
C PRO A 80 -0.15 -14.39 -9.87
N ILE A 81 -0.62 -14.08 -11.07
CA ILE A 81 -0.41 -12.77 -11.66
C ILE A 81 -1.47 -11.81 -11.07
N PHE A 82 -1.22 -11.33 -9.85
CA PHE A 82 -2.18 -10.49 -9.12
C PHE A 82 -2.63 -9.27 -9.92
N ILE A 83 -1.75 -8.66 -10.71
CA ILE A 83 -2.06 -7.47 -11.53
C ILE A 83 -3.18 -7.74 -12.56
N LYS A 84 -3.36 -8.99 -13.01
CA LYS A 84 -4.41 -9.36 -13.96
C LYS A 84 -5.75 -9.66 -13.29
N LEU A 85 -5.79 -9.70 -11.96
CA LEU A 85 -7.04 -9.90 -11.23
C LEU A 85 -7.90 -8.63 -11.30
N ILE A 86 -9.21 -8.84 -11.22
CA ILE A 86 -10.19 -7.76 -11.22
C ILE A 86 -10.05 -6.98 -9.91
N THR A 87 -10.07 -5.65 -9.99
CA THR A 87 -10.07 -4.78 -8.82
C THR A 87 -11.35 -5.03 -8.00
N PRO A 88 -11.26 -5.29 -6.69
CA PRO A 88 -12.42 -5.56 -5.86
C PRO A 88 -13.34 -4.34 -5.74
N GLU A 89 -14.66 -4.57 -5.68
CA GLU A 89 -15.68 -3.51 -5.56
C GLU A 89 -15.80 -2.92 -4.14
N PRO A 90 -15.77 -3.72 -3.06
CA PRO A 90 -15.52 -3.20 -1.71
C PRO A 90 -14.20 -3.71 -1.11
N ILE A 91 -13.51 -2.85 -0.34
CA ILE A 91 -12.31 -3.20 0.44
C ILE A 91 -12.59 -2.90 1.90
N ALA A 92 -12.48 -3.91 2.77
CA ALA A 92 -12.80 -3.76 4.20
C ALA A 92 -14.18 -3.09 4.44
N GLY A 93 -15.15 -3.30 3.55
CA GLY A 93 -16.48 -2.68 3.60
C GLY A 93 -16.59 -1.29 2.97
N VAL A 94 -15.53 -0.73 2.40
CA VAL A 94 -15.53 0.59 1.76
C VAL A 94 -15.36 0.47 0.25
N MET A 95 -16.22 1.15 -0.52
CA MET A 95 -16.08 1.21 -1.98
C MET A 95 -14.95 2.18 -2.37
N PRO A 96 -14.02 1.77 -3.25
CA PRO A 96 -13.02 2.67 -3.77
C PRO A 96 -13.71 3.74 -4.63
N PRO A 97 -13.18 4.96 -4.68
CA PRO A 97 -13.77 6.05 -5.45
C PRO A 97 -13.71 5.70 -6.94
N LYS A 98 -14.88 5.73 -7.60
CA LYS A 98 -15.00 5.46 -9.06
C LYS A 98 -14.33 6.53 -9.91
N GLU A 99 -14.18 7.73 -9.38
CA GLU A 99 -13.55 8.88 -10.04
C GLU A 99 -12.29 9.32 -9.29
N LEU A 100 -11.12 8.97 -9.82
CA LEU A 100 -9.82 9.37 -9.26
C LEU A 100 -9.47 10.84 -9.57
N GLY A 101 -10.29 11.50 -10.39
CA GLY A 101 -10.25 12.95 -10.57
C GLY A 101 -10.56 13.73 -9.27
N ALA A 102 -11.22 13.09 -8.30
CA ALA A 102 -11.49 13.67 -6.98
C ALA A 102 -10.33 13.48 -5.98
N CYS A 103 -9.26 12.77 -6.35
CA CYS A 103 -8.08 12.64 -5.50
C CYS A 103 -7.48 14.02 -5.21
N THR A 104 -7.20 14.28 -3.94
CA THR A 104 -6.68 15.58 -3.52
C THR A 104 -5.26 15.80 -4.05
N LEU A 105 -4.89 17.06 -4.33
CA LEU A 105 -3.52 17.43 -4.70
C LEU A 105 -2.49 16.92 -3.69
N LEU A 106 -2.86 16.92 -2.40
CA LEU A 106 -2.00 16.44 -1.34
C LEU A 106 -1.71 14.93 -1.47
N GLN A 107 -2.73 14.10 -1.70
CA GLN A 107 -2.53 12.67 -1.91
C GLN A 107 -1.58 12.38 -3.08
N LYS A 108 -1.68 13.16 -4.17
CA LYS A 108 -0.73 13.04 -5.29
C LYS A 108 0.69 13.40 -4.88
N TRP A 109 0.89 14.53 -4.20
CA TRP A 109 2.22 14.92 -3.72
C TRP A 109 2.82 13.95 -2.72
N THR A 110 2.01 13.37 -1.83
CA THR A 110 2.47 12.35 -0.89
C THR A 110 2.96 11.11 -1.63
N ILE A 111 2.29 10.69 -2.70
CA ILE A 111 2.74 9.57 -3.53
C ILE A 111 4.03 9.93 -4.29
N GLU A 112 4.12 11.13 -4.85
CA GLU A 112 5.36 11.61 -5.51
C GLU A 112 6.55 11.60 -4.55
N GLN A 113 6.33 12.02 -3.29
CA GLN A 113 7.35 11.99 -2.26
C GLN A 113 7.84 10.55 -1.99
N PHE A 114 6.91 9.60 -1.80
CA PHE A 114 7.30 8.20 -1.63
C PHE A 114 8.06 7.69 -2.84
N MET A 115 7.60 7.95 -4.06
CA MET A 115 8.32 7.52 -5.27
C MET A 115 9.75 8.07 -5.31
N SER A 116 9.96 9.34 -4.95
CA SER A 116 11.31 9.93 -4.90
C SER A 116 12.21 9.29 -3.83
N GLU A 117 11.65 8.96 -2.67
CA GLU A 117 12.40 8.29 -1.59
C GLU A 117 12.88 6.89 -2.04
N PHE A 118 12.07 6.16 -2.80
CA PHE A 118 12.48 4.87 -3.37
C PHE A 118 13.51 4.99 -4.50
N GLU A 119 13.46 6.05 -5.31
CA GLU A 119 14.50 6.33 -6.33
C GLU A 119 15.85 6.62 -5.67
N ASP A 120 15.85 7.36 -4.57
CA ASP A 120 17.06 7.71 -3.81
C ASP A 120 17.68 6.49 -3.10
N GLU A 121 16.89 5.45 -2.80
CA GLU A 121 17.37 4.20 -2.18
C GLU A 121 17.92 3.16 -3.19
N GLU A 122 18.01 3.49 -4.49
CA GLU A 122 18.40 2.57 -5.58
C GLU A 122 17.55 1.28 -5.65
N LYS A 123 16.37 1.27 -5.01
CA LYS A 123 15.47 0.10 -5.02
C LYS A 123 14.67 0.07 -6.31
N GLU A 124 14.52 -1.11 -6.91
CA GLU A 124 13.59 -1.29 -8.02
C GLU A 124 12.17 -0.96 -7.57
N ILE A 125 11.60 0.09 -8.16
CA ILE A 125 10.21 0.51 -7.88
C ILE A 125 9.28 -0.48 -8.57
N THR A 126 8.83 -1.47 -7.80
CA THR A 126 7.79 -2.40 -8.23
C THR A 126 6.43 -1.93 -7.69
N TYR A 127 5.35 -2.32 -8.36
CA TYR A 127 3.99 -2.04 -7.85
C TYR A 127 3.76 -2.63 -6.45
N LEU A 128 4.52 -3.68 -6.10
CA LEU A 128 4.47 -4.35 -4.81
C LEU A 128 5.13 -3.50 -3.72
N SER A 129 6.31 -2.91 -3.98
CA SER A 129 7.02 -2.13 -2.96
C SER A 129 6.30 -0.85 -2.56
N LEU A 130 5.49 -0.28 -3.46
CA LEU A 130 4.66 0.92 -3.18
C LEU A 130 3.23 0.59 -2.74
N SER A 131 2.85 -0.68 -2.70
CA SER A 131 1.45 -1.08 -2.53
C SER A 131 0.85 -0.57 -1.22
N VAL A 132 1.55 -0.74 -0.10
CA VAL A 132 1.10 -0.29 1.23
C VAL A 132 0.92 1.23 1.23
N GLN A 133 1.94 1.98 0.80
CA GLN A 133 1.93 3.45 0.85
C GLN A 133 0.82 4.04 -0.02
N VAL A 134 0.68 3.54 -1.25
CA VAL A 134 -0.36 4.00 -2.18
C VAL A 134 -1.75 3.72 -1.61
N LEU A 135 -1.97 2.51 -1.12
CA LEU A 135 -3.25 2.13 -0.52
C LEU A 135 -3.54 2.97 0.72
N SER A 136 -2.55 3.17 1.60
CA SER A 136 -2.70 4.01 2.79
C SER A 136 -3.10 5.43 2.41
N VAL A 137 -2.43 6.07 1.44
CA VAL A 137 -2.76 7.44 1.01
C VAL A 137 -4.20 7.56 0.48
N TYR A 138 -4.63 6.60 -0.34
CA TYR A 138 -5.95 6.67 -0.97
C TYR A 138 -7.08 6.21 -0.06
N LEU A 139 -6.83 5.23 0.81
CA LEU A 139 -7.84 4.67 1.71
C LEU A 139 -7.92 5.41 3.06
N TYR A 140 -6.91 6.21 3.45
CA TYR A 140 -6.94 6.99 4.69
C TYR A 140 -8.25 7.76 4.93
N PRO A 141 -8.71 8.63 4.01
CA PRO A 141 -9.94 9.38 4.26
C PRO A 141 -11.20 8.52 4.30
N LEU A 142 -11.15 7.35 3.65
CA LEU A 142 -12.25 6.40 3.58
C LEU A 142 -12.37 5.57 4.86
N LEU A 143 -11.23 5.16 5.44
CA LEU A 143 -11.18 4.37 6.66
C LEU A 143 -11.35 5.23 7.92
N THR A 144 -10.77 6.42 7.93
CA THR A 144 -10.75 7.29 9.13
C THR A 144 -11.83 8.37 9.14
N GLY A 145 -12.42 8.67 7.98
CA GLY A 145 -13.31 9.83 7.80
C GLY A 145 -12.61 11.19 7.91
N LYS A 146 -11.27 11.22 8.00
CA LYS A 146 -10.45 12.44 8.14
C LYS A 146 -9.72 12.75 6.85
N ILE A 147 -9.45 14.03 6.63
CA ILE A 147 -8.59 14.45 5.51
C ILE A 147 -7.14 14.12 5.89
N LEU A 148 -6.40 13.49 4.97
CA LEU A 148 -4.96 13.32 5.10
C LEU A 148 -4.29 14.70 5.06
N LEU A 149 -3.47 15.03 6.05
CA LEU A 149 -2.74 16.30 6.15
C LEU A 149 -1.23 16.08 6.10
N ASP A 150 -0.76 14.95 6.62
CA ASP A 150 0.66 14.59 6.69
C ASP A 150 0.87 13.07 6.53
N ALA A 151 2.04 12.68 6.03
CA ALA A 151 2.42 11.30 5.82
C ALA A 151 2.51 10.51 7.14
N GLY A 152 2.88 11.16 8.26
CA GLY A 152 2.93 10.51 9.57
C GLY A 152 1.58 10.01 10.10
N GLN A 153 0.46 10.41 9.50
CA GLN A 153 -0.86 9.89 9.86
C GLN A 153 -1.13 8.50 9.26
N LEU A 154 -0.37 8.08 8.25
CA LEU A 154 -0.58 6.81 7.56
C LEU A 154 -0.26 5.61 8.46
N ASP A 155 0.62 5.78 9.45
CA ASP A 155 0.94 4.76 10.45
C ASP A 155 -0.30 4.27 11.21
N GLU A 156 -1.35 5.11 11.34
CA GLU A 156 -2.63 4.74 11.97
C GLU A 156 -3.36 3.61 11.25
N ILE A 157 -3.11 3.44 9.94
CA ILE A 157 -3.85 2.50 9.09
C ILE A 157 -2.95 1.47 8.40
N ASN A 158 -1.63 1.63 8.43
CA ASN A 158 -0.70 0.72 7.74
C ASN A 158 -0.92 -0.74 8.14
N GLU A 159 -1.12 -1.03 9.43
CA GLU A 159 -1.42 -2.39 9.90
C GLU A 159 -2.73 -2.95 9.31
N GLN A 160 -3.75 -2.09 9.14
CA GLN A 160 -5.03 -2.51 8.54
C GLN A 160 -4.88 -2.78 7.04
N ILE A 161 -4.07 -1.99 6.35
CA ILE A 161 -3.75 -2.18 4.93
C ILE A 161 -2.92 -3.45 4.73
N GLU A 162 -1.93 -3.68 5.59
CA GLU A 162 -1.07 -4.87 5.61
C GLU A 162 -1.87 -6.16 5.83
N ALA A 163 -2.93 -6.10 6.63
CA ALA A 163 -3.83 -7.22 6.90
C ALA A 163 -4.78 -7.55 5.74
N LEU A 164 -4.88 -6.71 4.71
CA LEU A 164 -5.74 -6.98 3.56
C LEU A 164 -5.24 -8.20 2.78
N PRO A 165 -6.14 -9.02 2.21
CA PRO A 165 -5.77 -10.08 1.28
C PRO A 165 -4.95 -9.54 0.11
N VAL A 166 -3.83 -10.20 -0.22
CA VAL A 166 -2.94 -9.81 -1.31
C VAL A 166 -3.68 -9.77 -2.67
N THR A 167 -4.63 -10.69 -2.87
CA THR A 167 -5.46 -10.76 -4.08
C THR A 167 -6.41 -9.58 -4.23
N GLN A 168 -6.64 -8.80 -3.17
CA GLN A 168 -7.44 -7.57 -3.20
C GLN A 168 -6.55 -6.33 -3.21
N ALA A 169 -5.51 -6.32 -2.38
CA ALA A 169 -4.64 -5.18 -2.18
C ALA A 169 -3.79 -4.86 -3.42
N VAL A 170 -3.15 -5.86 -4.03
CA VAL A 170 -2.23 -5.65 -5.16
C VAL A 170 -2.94 -5.12 -6.42
N PRO A 171 -4.07 -5.70 -6.87
CA PRO A 171 -4.80 -5.16 -8.03
C PRO A 171 -5.28 -3.73 -7.80
N LEU A 172 -5.65 -3.41 -6.56
CA LEU A 172 -6.12 -2.09 -6.19
C LEU A 172 -4.98 -1.07 -6.15
N ALA A 173 -3.83 -1.43 -5.60
CA ALA A 173 -2.64 -0.59 -5.66
C ALA A 173 -2.23 -0.32 -7.12
N ALA A 174 -2.27 -1.34 -7.98
CA ALA A 174 -2.04 -1.21 -9.42
C ALA A 174 -3.06 -0.29 -10.10
N PHE A 175 -4.34 -0.39 -9.71
CA PHE A 175 -5.39 0.52 -10.18
C PHE A 175 -5.10 1.97 -9.78
N PHE A 176 -4.78 2.23 -8.51
CA PHE A 176 -4.45 3.58 -8.04
C PHE A 176 -3.19 4.15 -8.71
N LEU A 177 -2.13 3.35 -8.85
CA LEU A 177 -0.88 3.76 -9.50
C LEU A 177 -1.06 4.03 -11.01
N SER A 178 -1.82 3.19 -11.71
CA SER A 178 -2.12 3.42 -13.12
C SER A 178 -2.93 4.69 -13.33
N ASN A 179 -3.84 5.00 -12.40
CA ASN A 179 -4.64 6.22 -12.44
C ASN A 179 -3.89 7.47 -11.98
N PHE A 180 -2.93 7.32 -11.06
CA PHE A 180 -1.99 8.37 -10.72
C PHE A 180 -1.21 8.80 -11.97
N ARG A 181 -0.73 7.83 -12.76
CA ARG A 181 -0.04 8.08 -14.05
C ARG A 181 -0.97 8.64 -15.13
N SER A 182 -2.25 8.25 -15.16
CA SER A 182 -3.22 8.71 -16.17
C SER A 182 -3.87 10.06 -15.86
N SER A 183 -3.88 10.49 -14.59
CA SER A 183 -4.55 11.71 -14.11
C SER A 183 -3.81 13.02 -14.41
N THR A 184 -2.96 13.04 -15.43
CA THR A 184 -2.58 14.24 -16.18
C THR A 184 -3.22 14.29 -17.57
N SER A 185 -4.36 13.60 -17.77
CA SER A 185 -5.17 13.71 -18.98
C SER A 185 -6.58 14.23 -18.70
N SER A 186 -6.69 15.52 -18.41
CA SER A 186 -7.88 16.28 -18.83
C SER A 186 -7.85 16.42 -20.36
N GLY A 187 -7.93 15.31 -21.12
CA GLY A 187 -8.02 15.29 -22.59
C GLY A 187 -6.97 16.12 -23.36
N ALA A 188 -5.85 16.50 -22.74
CA ALA A 188 -4.82 17.30 -23.37
C ALA A 188 -3.64 16.40 -23.70
N THR A 189 -3.31 16.32 -24.99
CA THR A 189 -2.04 15.79 -25.49
C THR A 189 -0.87 16.51 -24.80
N THR A 190 -0.10 15.80 -23.98
CA THR A 190 1.09 16.35 -23.32
C THR A 190 2.28 16.32 -24.28
N PHE A 191 2.67 17.48 -24.78
CA PHE A 191 4.02 17.72 -25.28
C PHE A 191 4.99 17.82 -24.10
N VAL A 192 6.13 17.11 -24.16
CA VAL A 192 7.24 17.32 -23.22
C VAL A 192 8.00 18.58 -23.63
N ILE A 193 7.82 19.66 -22.89
CA ILE A 193 8.66 20.86 -23.00
C ILE A 193 9.38 21.06 -21.66
N LYS A 194 10.70 20.81 -21.67
CA LYS A 194 11.61 21.20 -20.59
C LYS A 194 11.74 22.74 -20.58
N PHE A 195 11.42 23.40 -19.46
CA PHE A 195 11.65 24.85 -19.31
C PHE A 195 12.97 25.12 -18.58
N PRO A 196 13.95 25.83 -19.19
CA PRO A 196 15.27 26.05 -18.61
C PRO A 196 15.33 27.14 -17.50
N LYS A 197 14.18 27.61 -16.98
CA LYS A 197 14.13 28.65 -15.93
C LYS A 197 12.95 28.39 -14.98
N GLN A 198 13.15 27.60 -13.94
CA GLN A 198 12.21 27.58 -12.82
C GLN A 198 12.25 28.92 -12.07
N PRO A 199 11.11 29.48 -11.65
CA PRO A 199 11.09 30.64 -10.77
C PRO A 199 11.54 30.26 -9.35
N PRO A 200 12.20 31.17 -8.63
CA PRO A 200 12.82 30.85 -7.34
C PRO A 200 11.78 30.44 -6.28
N LYS A 201 12.18 29.49 -5.42
CA LYS A 201 11.44 28.85 -4.30
C LYS A 201 10.64 29.80 -3.37
N ASN A 202 10.85 31.11 -3.50
CA ASN A 202 10.20 32.15 -2.71
C ASN A 202 8.73 32.39 -3.10
N TRP A 203 8.30 31.96 -4.30
CA TRP A 203 6.90 32.12 -4.73
C TRP A 203 5.94 31.23 -3.91
N LEU A 204 6.32 29.97 -3.65
CA LEU A 204 5.57 29.03 -2.80
C LEU A 204 5.51 29.53 -1.35
N LYS A 205 6.60 30.10 -0.84
CA LYS A 205 6.64 30.74 0.49
C LYS A 205 5.65 31.89 0.61
N ARG A 206 5.48 32.73 -0.42
CA ARG A 206 4.50 33.83 -0.42
C ARG A 206 3.06 33.32 -0.48
N LEU A 207 2.80 32.27 -1.24
CA LEU A 207 1.47 31.66 -1.32
C LEU A 207 1.08 31.02 0.02
N TYR A 208 2.02 30.31 0.66
CA TYR A 208 1.84 29.71 1.98
C TYR A 208 1.66 30.76 3.09
N GLN A 209 2.41 31.87 3.05
CA GLN A 209 2.25 32.99 3.98
C GLN A 209 0.91 33.74 3.79
N ASN A 210 0.47 33.93 2.55
CA ASN A 210 -0.81 34.58 2.25
C ASN A 210 -2.02 33.72 2.63
N CYS A 211 -1.94 32.39 2.44
CA CYS A 211 -2.97 31.45 2.90
C CYS A 211 -3.01 31.36 4.44
N ARG A 212 -1.86 31.37 5.11
CA ARG A 212 -1.78 31.38 6.58
C ARG A 212 -2.28 32.69 7.20
N GLN A 213 -2.01 33.84 6.58
CA GLN A 213 -2.56 35.12 7.04
C GLN A 213 -4.08 35.18 6.88
N ARG A 214 -4.65 34.63 5.79
CA ARG A 214 -6.11 34.58 5.60
C ARG A 214 -6.83 33.70 6.63
N PHE A 215 -6.21 32.63 7.12
CA PHE A 215 -6.79 31.78 8.17
C PHE A 215 -6.69 32.37 9.59
N ILE A 216 -5.70 33.22 9.87
CA ILE A 216 -5.58 33.90 11.18
C ILE A 216 -6.59 35.07 11.29
N PHE A 217 -6.94 35.71 10.18
CA PHE A 217 -7.97 36.76 10.17
C PHE A 217 -9.41 36.22 10.22
N SER A 218 -9.67 34.96 9.82
CA SER A 218 -11.02 34.38 9.86
C SER A 218 -11.43 33.82 11.22
N THR A 219 -10.48 33.46 12.09
CA THR A 219 -10.77 32.99 13.46
C THR A 219 -10.77 34.11 14.51
N GLY A 220 -10.09 35.23 14.25
CA GLY A 220 -10.12 36.42 15.12
C GLY A 220 -11.41 37.26 15.03
N PHE A 221 -12.17 37.13 13.94
CA PHE A 221 -13.43 37.88 13.76
C PHE A 221 -14.64 37.22 14.44
N PHE A 222 -14.65 35.88 14.56
CA PHE A 222 -15.75 35.15 15.22
C PHE A 222 -15.69 35.22 16.76
N ALA A 223 -14.49 35.29 17.35
CA ALA A 223 -14.35 35.43 18.81
C ALA A 223 -14.77 36.82 19.33
N ARG A 224 -14.89 37.83 18.47
CA ARG A 224 -15.30 39.20 18.84
C ARG A 224 -16.79 39.49 18.63
N TRP A 225 -17.54 38.58 18.01
CA TRP A 225 -18.98 38.74 17.77
C TRP A 225 -19.86 38.09 18.86
N VAL A 226 -19.33 37.10 19.59
CA VAL A 226 -20.06 36.39 20.66
C VAL A 226 -20.04 37.14 22.01
N ASN A 227 -19.09 38.05 22.25
CA ASN A 227 -19.00 38.84 23.51
C ASN A 227 -19.61 40.26 23.41
N ARG A 228 -20.63 40.47 22.56
CA ARG A 228 -21.27 41.78 22.40
C ARG A 228 -22.80 41.79 22.46
N ASN A 229 -23.41 40.68 22.86
CA ASN A 229 -24.85 40.58 23.12
C ASN A 229 -25.13 40.07 24.53
N ASP A 230 -24.50 40.70 25.52
CA ASP A 230 -24.98 40.79 26.91
C ASP A 230 -24.52 42.14 27.50
#